data_AF-A0A3M2EKM8-F1
#
_entry.id   AF-A0A3M2EKM8-F1
#
_cell.length_a   1.000
_cell.length_b   1.000
_cell.length_c   1.000
_cell.angle_alpha   90.00
_cell.angle_beta   90.00
_cell.angle_gamma   90.00
#
_symmetry.space_group_name_H-M   'P 1'
#
loop_
_entity.id
_entity.type
_entity.pdbx_description
1 polymer ?
#
loop_
_entity_poly.entity_id
_entity_poly.type
_entity_poly.pdbx_seq_one_letter_code
_entity_poly.pdbx_strand_id
1 'polypeptide(L)'
;MLMLGMASTVQAQDRPYEDKDDAWWGRLEMQFASALESPIPQVKVQTMRHIIFFAANYPDKVDMGLSVPTLLDIYDYAAREDLRVLALAAIDAVGDEYAMQHLTARVERETSARVHRLTMAVLAGYYGARDTG
;
A
#
# COMPACT_ATOMS: atom_id res chain seq x y z
N MET A 1 18.43 28.02 43.17
CA MET A 1 18.08 28.09 41.74
C MET A 1 18.72 26.88 41.06
N LEU A 2 17.97 25.78 40.95
CA LEU A 2 18.41 24.51 40.35
C LEU A 2 17.44 24.23 39.21
N MET A 3 17.91 24.40 37.97
CA MET A 3 17.18 23.92 36.79
C MET A 3 17.45 22.42 36.65
N LEU A 4 16.48 21.58 36.99
CA LEU A 4 16.44 20.21 36.46
C LEU A 4 15.82 20.27 35.06
N GLY A 5 16.66 20.14 34.05
CA GLY A 5 16.22 19.77 32.72
C GLY A 5 15.69 18.34 32.75
N MET A 6 14.37 18.17 32.67
CA MET A 6 13.79 16.89 32.29
C MET A 6 14.10 16.67 30.83
N ALA A 7 15.17 15.91 30.56
CA ALA A 7 15.38 15.31 29.25
C ALA A 7 14.23 14.34 29.02
N SER A 8 13.28 14.73 28.17
CA SER A 8 12.30 13.84 27.59
C SER A 8 13.07 12.74 26.85
N THR A 9 13.15 11.55 27.44
CA THR A 9 13.61 10.35 26.74
C THR A 9 12.55 10.03 25.70
N VAL A 10 12.70 10.60 24.50
CA VAL A 10 12.04 10.08 23.31
C VAL A 10 12.61 8.67 23.14
N GLN A 11 11.85 7.66 23.57
CA GLN A 11 12.17 6.27 23.25
C GLN A 11 12.29 6.21 21.73
N ALA A 12 13.48 5.85 21.23
CA ALA A 12 13.64 5.39 19.86
C ALA A 12 12.49 4.41 19.60
N GLN A 13 11.64 4.71 18.62
CA GLN A 13 10.58 3.78 18.24
C GLN A 13 11.25 2.46 17.87
N ASP A 14 11.10 1.44 18.72
CA ASP A 14 11.41 0.07 18.35
C ASP A 14 10.64 -0.21 17.05
N ARG A 15 11.35 -0.35 15.93
CA ARG A 15 10.73 -0.80 14.68
C ARG A 15 10.61 -2.32 14.81
N PRO A 16 9.44 -2.86 15.18
CA PRO A 16 9.34 -4.21 15.74
C PRO A 16 9.55 -5.33 14.70
N TYR A 17 9.80 -4.95 13.45
CA TYR A 17 10.00 -5.84 12.31
C TYR A 17 11.40 -5.70 11.67
N GLU A 18 12.27 -4.80 12.14
CA GLU A 18 13.61 -4.62 11.55
C GLU A 18 14.51 -5.85 11.67
N ASP A 19 14.27 -6.67 12.70
CA ASP A 19 15.02 -7.88 13.01
C ASP A 19 14.56 -9.12 12.23
N LYS A 20 13.54 -8.99 11.37
CA LYS A 20 12.97 -10.11 10.62
C LYS A 20 13.82 -10.46 9.40
N ASP A 21 13.96 -11.77 9.17
CA ASP A 21 14.71 -12.32 8.04
C ASP A 21 13.90 -12.34 6.74
N ASP A 22 14.59 -12.56 5.61
CA ASP A 22 13.98 -12.58 4.28
C ASP A 22 12.88 -13.65 4.16
N ALA A 23 13.05 -14.79 4.85
CA ALA A 23 12.06 -15.86 4.86
C ALA A 23 10.77 -15.43 5.57
N TRP A 24 10.85 -14.60 6.60
CA TRP A 24 9.69 -14.01 7.27
C TRP A 24 8.97 -13.03 6.36
N TRP A 25 9.70 -12.15 5.65
CA TRP A 25 9.12 -11.21 4.69
C TRP A 25 8.42 -11.93 3.53
N GLY A 26 9.04 -12.96 2.95
CA GLY A 26 8.41 -13.76 1.89
C GLY A 26 7.14 -14.50 2.37
N ARG A 27 7.12 -14.98 3.63
CA ARG A 27 5.89 -15.56 4.22
C ARG A 27 4.80 -14.51 4.44
N LEU A 28 5.18 -13.29 4.84
CA LEU A 28 4.23 -12.19 5.02
C LEU A 28 3.55 -11.85 3.68
N GLU A 29 4.33 -11.73 2.61
CA GLU A 29 3.80 -11.48 1.26
C GLU A 29 2.80 -12.56 0.84
N MET A 30 3.17 -13.85 0.96
CA MET A 30 2.27 -14.96 0.62
C MET A 30 0.98 -14.94 1.45
N GLN A 31 1.07 -14.59 2.74
CA GLN A 31 -0.10 -14.46 3.61
C GLN A 31 -1.03 -13.32 3.16
N PHE A 32 -0.48 -12.18 2.74
CA PHE A 32 -1.29 -11.08 2.24
C PHE A 32 -1.96 -11.41 0.91
N ALA A 33 -1.22 -11.99 -0.05
CA ALA A 33 -1.80 -12.43 -1.32
C ALA A 33 -2.98 -13.40 -1.09
N SER A 34 -2.79 -14.42 -0.24
CA SER A 34 -3.86 -15.36 0.11
C SER A 34 -5.03 -14.69 0.84
N ALA A 35 -4.76 -13.76 1.76
CA ALA A 35 -5.81 -13.10 2.53
C ALA A 35 -6.66 -12.13 1.68
N LEU A 36 -6.10 -11.53 0.62
CA LEU A 36 -6.87 -10.70 -0.33
C LEU A 36 -7.91 -11.51 -1.12
N GLU A 37 -7.69 -12.80 -1.30
CA GLU A 37 -8.63 -13.70 -1.96
C GLU A 37 -9.79 -14.14 -1.05
N SER A 38 -9.69 -13.88 0.26
CA SER A 38 -10.69 -14.31 1.24
C SER A 38 -12.11 -13.87 0.87
N PRO A 39 -13.12 -14.75 0.96
CA PRO A 39 -14.51 -14.36 0.71
C PRO A 39 -15.06 -13.39 1.77
N ILE A 40 -14.34 -13.18 2.87
CA ILE A 40 -14.76 -12.34 3.99
C ILE A 40 -14.31 -10.89 3.73
N PRO A 41 -15.23 -9.92 3.51
CA PRO A 41 -14.86 -8.55 3.14
C PRO A 41 -13.95 -7.85 4.17
N GLN A 42 -14.16 -8.13 5.46
CA GLN A 42 -13.35 -7.56 6.54
C GLN A 42 -11.90 -8.01 6.47
N VAL A 43 -11.65 -9.26 6.05
CA VAL A 43 -10.30 -9.77 5.85
C VAL A 43 -9.62 -9.00 4.72
N LYS A 44 -10.27 -8.83 3.57
CA LYS A 44 -9.71 -8.03 2.46
C LYS A 44 -9.35 -6.60 2.87
N VAL A 45 -10.26 -5.93 3.59
CA VAL A 45 -10.04 -4.56 4.07
C VAL A 45 -8.84 -4.50 5.02
N GLN A 46 -8.75 -5.43 5.97
CA GLN A 46 -7.63 -5.45 6.91
C GLN A 46 -6.31 -5.77 6.21
N THR A 47 -6.33 -6.70 5.26
CA THR A 47 -5.15 -7.04 4.46
C THR A 47 -4.66 -5.86 3.64
N MET A 48 -5.53 -5.14 2.92
CA MET A 48 -5.12 -3.94 2.19
C MET A 48 -4.51 -2.87 3.10
N ARG A 49 -5.04 -2.69 4.32
CA ARG A 49 -4.45 -1.77 5.31
C ARG A 49 -3.07 -2.22 5.77
N HIS A 50 -2.86 -3.52 5.96
CA HIS A 50 -1.54 -4.05 6.30
C HIS A 50 -0.56 -3.90 5.14
N ILE A 51 -0.98 -4.15 3.90
CA ILE A 51 -0.15 -3.92 2.71
C ILE A 51 0.30 -2.46 2.67
N ILE A 52 -0.63 -1.51 2.82
CA ILE A 52 -0.29 -0.06 2.88
C ILE A 52 0.74 0.21 3.96
N PHE A 53 0.54 -0.32 5.17
CA PHE A 53 1.47 -0.13 6.28
C PHE A 53 2.86 -0.69 5.97
N PHE A 54 2.96 -1.94 5.53
CA PHE A 54 4.25 -2.60 5.34
C PHE A 54 5.00 -2.06 4.12
N ALA A 55 4.32 -1.80 3.00
CA ALA A 55 4.94 -1.22 1.82
C ALA A 55 5.48 0.19 2.10
N ALA A 56 4.75 1.02 2.85
CA ALA A 56 5.18 2.38 3.17
C ALA A 56 6.32 2.44 4.21
N ASN A 57 6.37 1.51 5.18
CA ASN A 57 7.33 1.56 6.29
C ASN A 57 8.56 0.66 6.09
N TYR A 58 8.47 -0.34 5.19
CA TYR A 58 9.52 -1.33 4.95
C TYR A 58 9.73 -1.59 3.44
N PRO A 59 9.81 -0.56 2.57
CA PRO A 59 9.86 -0.74 1.12
C PRO A 59 11.08 -1.55 0.63
N ASP A 60 12.20 -1.48 1.35
CA ASP A 60 13.43 -2.22 1.02
C ASP A 60 13.43 -3.67 1.54
N LYS A 61 12.37 -4.10 2.24
CA LYS A 61 12.28 -5.42 2.89
C LYS A 61 11.19 -6.31 2.34
N VAL A 62 10.06 -5.72 1.94
CA VAL A 62 8.89 -6.46 1.49
C VAL A 62 8.63 -6.20 0.02
N ASP A 63 8.60 -7.28 -0.75
CA ASP A 63 8.01 -7.28 -2.08
C ASP A 63 6.52 -7.60 -1.92
N MET A 64 5.66 -6.85 -2.61
CA MET A 64 4.21 -7.05 -2.60
C MET A 64 3.69 -7.45 -3.98
N GLY A 65 4.58 -7.84 -4.90
CA GLY A 65 4.25 -8.22 -6.26
C GLY A 65 3.17 -9.30 -6.34
N LEU A 66 3.16 -10.28 -5.42
CA LEU A 66 2.12 -11.32 -5.38
C LEU A 66 0.72 -10.77 -5.06
N SER A 67 0.62 -9.62 -4.40
CA SER A 67 -0.66 -8.98 -4.07
C SER A 67 -1.20 -8.10 -5.20
N VAL A 68 -0.34 -7.65 -6.12
CA VAL A 68 -0.70 -6.68 -7.17
C VAL A 68 -1.88 -7.13 -8.03
N PRO A 69 -1.94 -8.37 -8.57
CA PRO A 69 -3.06 -8.80 -9.40
C PRO A 69 -4.42 -8.66 -8.70
N THR A 70 -4.52 -9.11 -7.45
CA THR A 70 -5.76 -9.03 -6.69
C THR A 70 -6.12 -7.60 -6.31
N LEU A 71 -5.14 -6.74 -6.04
CA LEU A 71 -5.39 -5.31 -5.79
C LEU A 71 -5.97 -4.62 -7.04
N LEU A 72 -5.44 -4.93 -8.23
CA LEU A 72 -5.96 -4.41 -9.49
C LEU A 72 -7.38 -4.91 -9.76
N ASP A 73 -7.67 -6.19 -9.49
CA ASP A 73 -9.03 -6.72 -9.62
C ASP A 73 -10.03 -6.02 -8.69
N ILE A 74 -9.63 -5.71 -7.45
CA ILE A 74 -10.48 -4.96 -6.51
C ILE A 74 -10.68 -3.52 -7.02
N TYR A 75 -9.62 -2.88 -7.51
CA TYR A 75 -9.71 -1.54 -8.10
C TYR A 75 -10.67 -1.50 -9.31
N ASP A 76 -10.59 -2.49 -10.20
CA ASP A 76 -11.37 -2.53 -11.42
C ASP A 76 -12.83 -2.90 -11.19
N TYR A 77 -13.10 -3.89 -10.33
CA TYR A 77 -14.38 -4.59 -10.33
C TYR A 77 -15.15 -4.55 -9.00
N ALA A 78 -14.57 -4.03 -7.91
CA ALA A 78 -15.32 -3.97 -6.66
C ALA A 78 -16.53 -3.04 -6.80
N ALA A 79 -17.74 -3.56 -6.53
CA ALA A 79 -18.97 -2.77 -6.63
C ALA A 79 -19.01 -1.56 -5.68
N ARG A 80 -18.27 -1.64 -4.57
CA ARG A 80 -18.20 -0.55 -3.58
C ARG A 80 -17.02 0.36 -3.88
N GLU A 81 -17.32 1.63 -4.10
CA GLU A 81 -16.32 2.67 -4.37
C GLU A 81 -15.23 2.75 -3.30
N ASP A 82 -15.59 2.60 -2.02
CA ASP A 82 -14.62 2.69 -0.92
C ASP A 82 -13.57 1.57 -0.92
N LEU A 83 -13.94 0.36 -1.40
CA LEU A 83 -12.99 -0.73 -1.59
C LEU A 83 -12.03 -0.44 -2.75
N ARG A 84 -12.53 0.15 -3.85
CA ARG A 84 -11.71 0.54 -5.00
C ARG A 84 -10.70 1.61 -4.60
N VAL A 85 -11.12 2.59 -3.81
CA VAL A 85 -10.24 3.64 -3.26
C VAL A 85 -9.19 3.03 -2.32
N LEU A 86 -9.56 2.06 -1.48
CA LEU A 86 -8.60 1.40 -0.59
C LEU A 86 -7.58 0.56 -1.37
N ALA A 87 -8.02 -0.13 -2.43
CA ALA A 87 -7.12 -0.87 -3.32
C ALA A 87 -6.16 0.07 -4.06
N LEU A 88 -6.66 1.20 -4.55
CA LEU A 88 -5.81 2.24 -5.16
C LEU A 88 -4.74 2.74 -4.18
N ALA A 89 -5.09 2.98 -2.92
CA ALA A 89 -4.11 3.39 -1.90
C ALA A 89 -3.08 2.29 -1.61
N ALA A 90 -3.48 1.01 -1.66
CA ALA A 90 -2.54 -0.10 -1.54
C ALA A 90 -1.61 -0.20 -2.75
N ILE A 91 -2.13 -0.02 -3.97
CA ILE A 91 -1.33 0.02 -5.21
C ILE A 91 -0.31 1.16 -5.17
N ASP A 92 -0.73 2.35 -4.73
CA ASP A 92 0.14 3.51 -4.54
C ASP A 92 1.28 3.22 -3.56
N ALA A 93 0.95 2.65 -2.39
CA ALA A 93 1.95 2.29 -1.39
C ALA A 93 2.95 1.23 -1.88
N VAL A 94 2.51 0.28 -2.71
CA VAL A 94 3.38 -0.75 -3.30
C VAL A 94 4.30 -0.17 -4.38
N GLY A 95 3.82 0.80 -5.17
CA GLY A 95 4.64 1.47 -6.19
C GLY A 95 5.06 0.56 -7.36
N ASP A 96 4.34 -0.53 -7.59
CA ASP A 96 4.65 -1.48 -8.66
C ASP A 96 4.42 -0.88 -10.06
N GLU A 97 5.41 -1.02 -10.94
CA GLU A 97 5.39 -0.42 -12.27
C GLU A 97 4.26 -0.98 -13.14
N TYR A 98 4.02 -2.29 -13.08
CA TYR A 98 2.94 -2.92 -13.84
C TYR A 98 1.57 -2.39 -13.40
N ALA A 99 1.36 -2.21 -12.09
CA ALA A 99 0.15 -1.62 -11.56
C ALA A 99 -0.06 -0.18 -12.05
N MET A 100 1.00 0.65 -12.07
CA MET A 100 0.91 2.04 -12.55
C MET A 100 0.61 2.14 -14.05
N GLN A 101 1.20 1.25 -14.85
CA GLN A 101 0.86 1.14 -16.27
C GLN A 101 -0.60 0.72 -16.47
N HIS A 102 -1.10 -0.23 -15.67
CA HIS A 102 -2.51 -0.65 -15.70
C HIS A 102 -3.47 0.48 -15.34
N LEU A 103 -3.17 1.24 -14.28
CA LEU A 103 -3.96 2.41 -13.87
C LEU A 103 -3.99 3.46 -14.99
N THR A 104 -2.84 3.76 -15.60
CA THR A 104 -2.74 4.72 -16.73
C THR A 104 -3.61 4.29 -17.92
N ALA A 105 -3.60 3.00 -18.26
CA ALA A 105 -4.39 2.47 -19.37
C ALA A 105 -5.91 2.51 -19.13
N ARG A 106 -6.35 2.62 -17.88
CA ARG A 106 -7.77 2.48 -17.50
C ARG A 106 -8.42 3.73 -16.92
N VAL A 107 -7.65 4.69 -16.40
CA VAL A 107 -8.18 5.85 -15.66
C VAL A 107 -9.21 6.65 -16.46
N GLU A 108 -9.05 6.79 -17.77
CA GLU A 108 -9.98 7.49 -18.66
C GLU A 108 -11.37 6.82 -18.76
N ARG A 109 -11.48 5.54 -18.42
CA ARG A 109 -12.74 4.78 -18.44
C ARG A 109 -13.41 4.72 -17.07
N GLU A 110 -12.81 5.36 -16.06
CA GLU A 110 -13.34 5.39 -14.71
C GLU A 110 -14.64 6.21 -14.64
N THR A 111 -15.70 5.61 -14.09
CA THR A 111 -17.03 6.25 -14.01
C THR A 111 -17.25 6.99 -12.69
N SER A 112 -16.57 6.59 -11.62
CA SER A 112 -16.56 7.34 -10.36
C SER A 112 -15.62 8.52 -10.47
N ALA A 113 -16.18 9.73 -10.42
CA ALA A 113 -15.40 10.97 -10.38
C ALA A 113 -14.42 11.02 -9.20
N ARG A 114 -14.72 10.35 -8.08
CA ARG A 114 -13.82 10.27 -6.93
C ARG A 114 -12.63 9.35 -7.24
N VAL A 115 -12.89 8.14 -7.70
CA VAL A 115 -11.83 7.17 -8.04
C VAL A 115 -10.94 7.75 -9.13
N HIS A 116 -11.52 8.33 -10.19
CA HIS A 116 -10.77 8.95 -11.29
C HIS A 116 -9.78 10.01 -10.78
N ARG A 117 -10.25 10.98 -9.97
CA ARG A 117 -9.38 12.04 -9.42
C ARG A 117 -8.25 11.49 -8.55
N LEU A 118 -8.54 10.48 -7.73
CA LEU A 118 -7.53 9.86 -6.88
C LEU A 118 -6.52 9.07 -7.72
N THR A 119 -6.96 8.34 -8.74
CA THR A 119 -6.07 7.62 -9.65
C THR A 119 -5.13 8.59 -10.36
N MET A 120 -5.64 9.73 -10.85
CA MET A 120 -4.80 10.77 -11.45
C MET A 120 -3.77 11.35 -10.47
N ALA A 121 -4.14 11.52 -9.20
CA ALA A 121 -3.21 11.98 -8.17
C ALA A 121 -2.09 10.96 -7.88
N VAL A 122 -2.44 9.67 -7.80
CA VAL A 122 -1.47 8.57 -7.65
C VAL A 122 -0.50 8.53 -8.83
N LEU A 123 -1.02 8.56 -10.06
CA LEU A 123 -0.20 8.55 -11.28
C LEU A 123 0.73 9.77 -11.36
N ALA A 124 0.23 10.96 -11.02
CA ALA A 124 1.04 12.17 -10.99
C ALA A 124 2.14 12.10 -9.92
N GLY A 125 1.85 11.55 -8.74
CA GLY A 125 2.83 11.32 -7.69
C GLY A 125 3.91 10.33 -8.12
N TYR A 126 3.51 9.19 -8.70
CA TYR A 126 4.42 8.14 -9.14
C TYR A 126 5.39 8.62 -10.23
N TYR A 127 4.87 9.21 -11.31
CA TYR A 127 5.73 9.67 -12.41
C TYR A 127 6.50 10.94 -12.07
N GLY A 128 5.91 11.86 -11.29
CA GLY A 128 6.59 13.08 -10.84
C GLY A 128 7.81 12.79 -9.96
N ALA A 129 7.77 11.75 -9.10
CA ALA A 129 8.93 11.36 -8.31
C ALA A 129 10.08 10.82 -9.18
N ARG A 130 9.76 10.06 -10.24
CA ARG A 130 10.76 9.43 -11.12
C ARG A 130 11.47 10.43 -12.04
N ASP A 131 10.82 11.53 -12.41
CA ASP A 131 11.44 12.57 -13.25
C ASP A 131 12.48 13.43 -12.48
N THR A 132 12.56 13.29 -11.16
CA THR A 132 13.47 14.07 -10.29
C THR A 132 14.66 13.30 -9.73
N GLY A 133 14.79 12.00 -10.05
CA GLY A 133 15.91 11.13 -9.63
C GLY A 133 16.85 10.80 -10.77
#